data_AF-A0A318QAQ3-F1
#
_entry.id   AF-A0A318QAQ3-F1
#
_cell.length_a   1.000
_cell.length_b   1.000
_cell.length_c   1.000
_cell.angle_alpha   90.00
_cell.angle_beta   90.00
_cell.angle_gamma   90.00
#
_symmetry.space_group_name_H-M   'P 1'
#
loop_
_entity.id
_entity.type
_entity.pdbx_description
1 polymer ?
#
loop_
_entity_poly.entity_id
_entity_poly.type
_entity_poly.pdbx_seq_one_letter_code
_entity_poly.pdbx_strand_id
1 'polypeptide(L)' 'MPDTPDTTPASPDIAALRRQLHDIRGILSPAMMKADQLATHPDEKVRAGAELIIKAIEATVDRLDDMRRTCLPAPRGK' A
#
# COMPACT_ATOMS: atom_id res chain seq x y z
N MET A 1 -42.33 -3.91 3.76
CA MET A 1 -41.51 -2.82 4.32
C MET A 1 -40.18 -2.85 3.58
N PRO A 2 -39.67 -1.72 3.07
CA PRO A 2 -38.45 -1.70 2.27
C PRO A 2 -37.20 -1.71 3.17
N ASP A 3 -36.15 -2.33 2.64
CA ASP A 3 -34.72 -2.19 2.92
C ASP A 3 -34.28 -1.24 4.04
N THR A 4 -33.70 -1.82 5.08
CA THR A 4 -32.56 -1.18 5.77
C THR A 4 -31.32 -2.00 5.46
N PRO A 5 -30.33 -1.46 4.71
CA PRO A 5 -29.04 -2.12 4.59
C PRO A 5 -28.42 -2.15 5.98
N ASP A 6 -28.28 -3.35 6.54
CA ASP A 6 -27.43 -3.62 7.69
C ASP A 6 -25.99 -3.31 7.26
N THR A 7 -25.64 -2.03 7.32
CA THR A 7 -24.25 -1.59 7.27
C THR A 7 -23.70 -1.88 8.65
N THR A 8 -23.41 -3.16 8.92
CA THR A 8 -22.52 -3.52 10.02
C THR A 8 -21.26 -2.69 9.83
N PRO A 9 -20.93 -1.74 10.73
CA PRO A 9 -19.70 -0.98 10.61
C PRO A 9 -18.57 -2.00 10.73
N ALA A 10 -17.78 -2.15 9.66
CA ALA A 10 -16.47 -2.79 9.78
C ALA A 10 -15.81 -2.18 11.02
N SER A 11 -15.43 -3.00 12.00
CA SER A 11 -14.94 -2.55 13.30
C SER A 11 -14.00 -1.35 13.11
N PRO A 12 -14.13 -0.27 13.90
CA PRO A 12 -13.39 0.98 13.68
C PRO A 12 -11.89 0.76 13.49
N ASP A 13 -11.34 -0.29 14.13
CA ASP A 13 -9.96 -0.75 14.01
C ASP A 13 -9.56 -1.20 12.59
N ILE A 14 -10.46 -1.88 11.86
CA ILE A 14 -10.24 -2.35 10.49
C ILE A 14 -10.22 -1.17 9.51
N ALA A 15 -11.16 -0.24 9.68
CA ALA A 15 -11.23 0.97 8.87
C ALA A 15 -10.01 1.88 9.12
N ALA A 16 -9.59 2.03 10.38
CA ALA A 16 -8.39 2.75 10.77
C ALA A 16 -7.12 2.12 10.19
N LEU A 17 -6.98 0.79 10.24
CA LEU A 17 -5.85 0.09 9.64
C LEU A 17 -5.79 0.28 8.12
N ARG A 18 -6.92 0.18 7.41
CA ARG A 18 -6.98 0.45 5.96
C ARG A 18 -6.56 1.88 5.63
N ARG A 19 -7.03 2.86 6.40
CA ARG A 19 -6.66 4.27 6.25
C ARG A 19 -5.16 4.45 6.42
N GLN A 20 -4.59 3.89 7.50
CA GLN A 20 -3.17 4.03 7.81
C GLN A 20 -2.28 3.42 6.73
N LEU A 21 -2.65 2.24 6.20
CA LEU A 21 -1.93 1.62 5.07
C LEU A 21 -2.03 2.46 3.78
N HIS A 22 -3.18 3.07 3.52
CA HIS A 22 -3.37 3.97 2.39
C HIS A 22 -2.50 5.24 2.53
N ASP A 23 -2.46 5.85 3.71
CA ASP A 23 -1.59 7.00 4.00
C ASP A 23 -0.11 6.66 3.78
N ILE A 24 0.36 5.50 4.27
CA ILE A 24 1.74 5.05 4.06
C ILE A 24 2.04 4.88 2.56
N ARG A 25 1.13 4.29 1.78
CA ARG A 25 1.27 4.20 0.31
C ARG A 25 1.31 5.59 -0.34
N GLY A 26 0.50 6.53 0.14
CA GLY A 26 0.53 7.92 -0.31
C GLY A 26 1.88 8.59 -0.07
N ILE A 27 2.50 8.35 1.09
CA ILE A 27 3.84 8.87 1.44
C ILE A 27 4.94 8.25 0.56
N LEU A 28 4.83 6.96 0.24
CA LEU A 28 5.82 6.25 -0.58
C LEU A 28 5.72 6.57 -2.08
N SER A 29 4.54 6.97 -2.56
CA SER A 29 4.28 7.30 -3.98
C SER A 29 5.27 8.33 -4.57
N PRO A 30 5.53 9.50 -3.95
CA PRO A 30 6.51 10.46 -4.49
C PRO A 30 7.95 9.91 -4.47
N ALA A 31 8.32 9.08 -3.49
CA ALA A 31 9.64 8.45 -3.45
C ALA A 31 9.80 7.45 -4.61
N MET A 32 8.76 6.68 -4.92
CA MET A 32 8.75 5.74 -6.03
C MET A 32 8.86 6.46 -7.38
N MET A 33 8.12 7.56 -7.58
CA MET A 33 8.24 8.39 -8.78
C MET A 33 9.64 9.01 -8.94
N LYS A 34 10.27 9.43 -7.84
CA LYS A 34 11.64 9.96 -7.88
C LYS A 34 12.66 8.87 -8.19
N ALA A 35 12.49 7.69 -7.63
CA ALA A 35 13.34 6.55 -7.94
C ALA A 35 13.20 6.13 -9.41
N ASP A 36 11.98 6.12 -9.97
CA ASP A 36 11.74 5.87 -11.40
C ASP A 36 12.47 6.89 -12.29
N GLN A 37 12.39 8.19 -11.96
CA GLN A 37 13.16 9.23 -12.65
C GLN A 37 14.67 8.95 -12.61
N LEU A 38 15.21 8.55 -11.46
CA LEU A 38 16.63 8.22 -11.29
C LEU A 38 17.03 6.94 -12.06
N ALA A 39 16.12 5.99 -12.26
CA ALA A 39 16.38 4.78 -13.03
C ALA A 39 16.57 5.07 -14.52
N THR A 40 16.05 6.19 -15.02
CA THR A 40 16.29 6.66 -16.40
C THR A 40 17.59 7.44 -16.59
N HIS A 41 18.36 7.64 -15.52
CA HIS A 41 19.59 8.42 -15.57
C HIS A 41 20.67 7.69 -16.40
N PRO A 42 21.46 8.41 -17.22
CA PRO A 42 22.50 7.80 -18.08
C PRO A 42 23.68 7.19 -17.30
N ASP A 43 23.84 7.58 -16.04
CA ASP A 43 24.88 7.05 -15.16
C ASP A 43 24.47 5.70 -14.56
N GLU A 44 25.29 4.67 -14.79
CA GLU A 44 25.01 3.30 -14.35
C GLU A 44 24.92 3.16 -12.83
N LYS A 45 25.73 3.91 -12.07
CA LYS A 45 25.68 3.86 -10.59
C LYS A 45 24.40 4.49 -10.07
N VAL A 46 23.96 5.59 -10.70
CA VAL A 46 22.68 6.24 -10.36
C VAL A 46 21.51 5.32 -10.68
N ARG A 47 21.51 4.69 -11.86
CA ARG A 47 20.48 3.71 -12.24
C ARG A 47 20.43 2.52 -11.28
N ALA A 48 21.58 1.92 -10.95
CA ALA A 48 21.64 0.79 -10.03
C ALA A 48 21.16 1.16 -8.62
N GLY A 49 21.50 2.36 -8.14
CA GLY A 49 20.98 2.90 -6.89
C GLY A 49 19.46 3.10 -6.91
N ALA A 50 18.93 3.61 -8.03
CA ALA A 50 17.50 3.79 -8.23
C ALA A 50 16.74 2.46 -8.23
N GLU A 51 17.24 1.44 -8.94
CA GLU A 51 16.64 0.11 -8.95
C GLU A 51 16.61 -0.53 -7.56
N LEU A 52 17.65 -0.33 -6.75
CA LEU A 52 17.67 -0.78 -5.35
C LEU A 52 16.59 -0.07 -4.51
N ILE A 53 16.43 1.24 -4.68
CA ILE A 53 15.40 2.02 -3.99
C ILE A 53 14.00 1.53 -4.38
N ILE A 54 13.75 1.33 -5.69
CA ILE A 54 12.47 0.81 -6.20
C ILE A 54 12.16 -0.54 -5.55
N LYS A 55 13.10 -1.50 -5.59
CA LYS A 55 12.92 -2.82 -4.98
C LYS A 55 12.62 -2.75 -3.47
N ALA A 56 13.29 -1.87 -2.74
CA ALA A 56 13.05 -1.69 -1.31
C ALA A 56 11.65 -1.13 -1.02
N ILE A 57 11.19 -0.16 -1.82
CA ILE A 57 9.83 0.39 -1.72
C ILE A 57 8.79 -0.68 -2.06
N GLU A 58 8.98 -1.45 -3.14
CA GLU A 58 8.08 -2.54 -3.53
C GLU A 58 7.98 -3.61 -2.44
N ALA A 59 9.11 -4.06 -1.88
CA ALA A 59 9.12 -5.03 -0.79
C ALA A 59 8.38 -4.50 0.46
N THR A 60 8.48 -3.20 0.74
CA THR A 60 7.76 -2.56 1.85
C THR A 60 6.25 -2.53 1.57
N VAL A 61 5.83 -2.14 0.36
CA VAL A 61 4.42 -2.10 -0.03
C VAL A 61 3.80 -3.50 -0.03
N ASP A 62 4.54 -4.51 -0.46
CA ASP A 62 4.12 -5.91 -0.44
C ASP A 62 3.92 -6.41 1.00
N ARG A 63 4.88 -6.13 1.91
CA ARG A 63 4.76 -6.42 3.35
C ARG A 63 3.52 -5.76 3.97
N LEU A 64 3.26 -4.51 3.60
CA LEU A 64 2.07 -3.77 4.06
C LEU A 64 0.77 -4.35 3.48
N ASP A 65 0.79 -4.87 2.25
CA ASP A 65 -0.37 -5.57 1.66
C ASP A 65 -0.62 -6.92 2.34
N ASP A 66 0.44 -7.66 2.64
CA ASP A 66 0.37 -8.92 3.37
C ASP A 66 -0.20 -8.71 4.79
N MET A 67 0.30 -7.71 5.51
CA MET A 67 -0.27 -7.29 6.81
C MET A 67 -1.75 -6.92 6.68
N ARG A 68 -2.14 -6.23 5.60
CA ARG A 68 -3.56 -5.95 5.32
C ARG A 68 -4.35 -7.24 5.15
N ARG A 69 -3.87 -8.22 4.39
CA ARG A 69 -4.60 -9.47 4.14
C ARG A 69 -4.66 -10.38 5.36
N THR A 70 -3.58 -10.44 6.14
CA THR A 70 -3.46 -11.32 7.30
C THR A 70 -4.15 -10.75 8.54
N CYS A 71 -4.15 -9.42 8.73
CA CYS A 71 -4.82 -8.77 9.86
C CYS A 71 -6.28 -8.40 9.59
N LEU A 72 -6.75 -8.36 8.34
CA LEU A 72 -8.18 -8.16 8.07
C LEU A 72 -8.89 -9.51 7.88
N PRO A 73 -9.94 -9.80 8.67
CA PRO A 73 -10.79 -10.95 8.37
C PRO A 73 -11.41 -10.75 6.99
N ALA A 74 -11.40 -11.81 6.17
CA ALA A 74 -12.10 -11.82 4.90
C ALA A 74 -13.57 -11.43 5.13
N PRO A 75 -14.17 -10.55 4.30
CA PRO A 75 -15.60 -10.30 4.38
C PRO A 75 -16.29 -11.65 4.17
N ARG A 76 -16.92 -12.17 5.23
CA ARG A 76 -17.77 -13.35 5.16
C ARG A 76 -19.01 -12.93 4.37
N GLY A 77 -18.95 -13.09 3.06
CA GLY A 77 -20.12 -12.97 2.21
C GLY A 77 -21.07 -14.12 2.51
N LYS A 78 -22.23 -13.81 3.09
CA LYS A 78 -23.47 -14.56 2.88
C LYS A 78 -24.67 -13.67 3.16
#